data_AF-A0A7S2IKP3-F1
#
_entry.id   AF-A0A7S2IKP3-F1
#
_cell.length_a   1.000
_cell.length_b   1.000
_cell.length_c   1.000
_cell.angle_alpha   90.00
_cell.angle_beta   90.00
_cell.angle_gamma   90.00
#
_symmetry.space_group_name_H-M   'P 1'
#
loop_
_entity.id
_entity.type
_entity.pdbx_description
1 polymer ?
#
loop_
_entity_poly.entity_id
_entity_poly.type
_entity_poly.pdbx_seq_one_letter_code
_entity_poly.pdbx_strand_id
1 'polypeptide(L)'
;GWHRLSAKPQQLSRAMPASDGPGLGERAIGYAAGGAVTGGLLGMFSAGWVDAPAGESALAFVGKRSLGHASTFAAVAGIFAVSETLLTEQRGHSVVNSMAAGCLAGSVLGAREGSAMKAGFGCVVFGAIQGIGGAGLWSYDH
;
A
#
# COMPACT_ATOMS: atom_id res chain seq x y z
N GLY A 1 50.62 14.57 -27.35
CA GLY A 1 51.27 15.24 -26.21
C GLY A 1 50.30 15.24 -25.06
N TRP A 2 50.75 14.71 -23.92
CA TRP A 2 49.98 14.40 -22.72
C TRP A 2 49.43 15.62 -21.96
N HIS A 3 48.49 15.32 -21.03
CA HIS A 3 48.14 16.04 -19.78
C HIS A 3 46.97 17.05 -19.88
N ARG A 4 45.95 17.07 -19.00
CA ARG A 4 45.74 16.49 -17.65
C ARG A 4 44.25 16.64 -17.22
N LEU A 5 43.73 15.61 -16.53
CA LEU A 5 42.88 15.62 -15.30
C LEU A 5 41.60 16.46 -15.22
N SER A 6 40.47 15.82 -14.87
CA SER A 6 39.77 16.08 -13.59
C SER A 6 38.60 15.09 -13.38
N ALA A 7 38.51 14.52 -12.20
CA ALA A 7 37.46 13.59 -11.78
C ALA A 7 36.10 14.29 -11.59
N LYS A 8 34.99 13.60 -11.91
CA LYS A 8 33.71 13.77 -11.20
C LYS A 8 32.90 12.45 -11.22
N PRO A 9 32.35 12.02 -10.07
CA PRO A 9 31.55 10.80 -9.91
C PRO A 9 30.09 11.02 -10.38
N GLN A 10 29.37 9.91 -10.62
CA GLN A 10 27.92 9.73 -10.90
C GLN A 10 27.72 9.02 -12.27
N GLN A 11 27.48 7.71 -12.42
CA GLN A 11 26.77 6.76 -11.56
C GLN A 11 25.52 7.37 -10.90
N LEU A 12 24.64 8.02 -11.67
CA LEU A 12 23.21 8.16 -11.34
C LEU A 12 22.32 8.77 -12.46
N SER A 13 22.68 8.64 -13.74
CA SER A 13 21.93 9.31 -14.84
C SER A 13 21.33 8.36 -15.88
N ARG A 14 20.91 7.15 -15.47
CA ARG A 14 19.79 6.51 -16.20
C ARG A 14 18.54 7.26 -15.78
N ALA A 15 18.30 8.38 -16.47
CA ALA A 15 17.00 9.02 -16.53
C ALA A 15 16.00 7.93 -16.92
N MET A 16 15.28 7.42 -15.92
CA MET A 16 14.06 6.67 -16.13
C MET A 16 13.15 7.57 -16.98
N PRO A 17 12.61 7.10 -18.10
CA PRO A 17 11.55 7.84 -18.76
C PRO A 17 10.43 7.96 -17.74
N ALA A 18 10.20 9.19 -17.26
CA ALA A 18 9.05 9.52 -16.45
C ALA A 18 7.82 9.07 -17.25
N SER A 19 7.19 7.99 -16.81
CA SER A 19 5.91 7.56 -17.35
C SER A 19 4.94 8.72 -17.17
N ASP A 20 4.35 9.20 -18.27
CA ASP A 20 3.38 10.30 -18.34
C ASP A 20 2.10 9.98 -17.55
N GLY A 21 2.20 9.96 -16.22
CA GLY A 21 1.13 9.70 -15.26
C GLY A 21 1.43 10.39 -13.93
N PRO A 22 0.43 10.47 -13.02
CA PRO A 22 0.61 11.10 -11.71
C PRO A 22 1.82 10.48 -11.01
N GLY A 23 2.73 11.33 -10.52
CA GLY A 23 4.00 10.88 -9.93
C GLY A 23 3.80 9.90 -8.76
N LEU A 24 4.86 9.18 -8.38
CA LEU A 24 4.87 8.19 -7.30
C LEU A 24 4.14 8.67 -6.04
N GLY A 25 4.41 9.93 -5.64
CA GLY A 25 3.77 10.55 -4.49
C GLY A 25 2.27 10.74 -4.64
N GLU A 26 1.79 11.17 -5.81
CA GLU A 26 0.37 11.41 -6.06
C GLU A 26 -0.44 10.11 -6.10
N ARG A 27 0.10 9.06 -6.73
CA ARG A 27 -0.51 7.72 -6.67
C ARG A 27 -0.52 7.18 -5.25
N ALA A 28 0.60 7.28 -4.53
CA ALA A 28 0.68 6.82 -3.14
C ALA A 28 -0.32 7.54 -2.23
N ILE A 29 -0.47 8.87 -2.39
CA ILE A 29 -1.44 9.67 -1.64
C ILE A 29 -2.87 9.29 -2.01
N GLY A 30 -3.17 9.12 -3.30
CA GLY A 30 -4.51 8.71 -3.75
C GLY A 30 -4.95 7.37 -3.17
N TYR A 31 -4.07 6.36 -3.23
CA TYR A 31 -4.33 5.05 -2.63
C TYR A 31 -4.38 5.12 -1.10
N ALA A 32 -3.48 5.88 -0.47
CA ALA A 32 -3.50 6.08 0.99
C ALA A 32 -4.79 6.77 1.46
N ALA A 33 -5.29 7.76 0.71
CA ALA A 33 -6.56 8.43 1.00
C ALA A 33 -7.74 7.46 0.85
N GLY A 34 -7.77 6.65 -0.22
CA GLY A 34 -8.77 5.60 -0.39
C GLY A 34 -8.74 4.57 0.73
N GLY A 35 -7.54 4.16 1.15
CA GLY A 35 -7.31 3.29 2.31
C GLY A 35 -7.78 3.93 3.62
N ALA A 36 -7.51 5.21 3.82
CA ALA A 36 -7.95 5.96 5.00
C ALA A 36 -9.47 6.02 5.12
N VAL A 37 -10.17 6.33 4.02
CA VAL A 37 -11.64 6.37 3.98
C VAL A 37 -12.21 4.99 4.27
N THR A 38 -11.71 3.97 3.60
CA THR A 38 -12.19 2.59 3.79
C THR A 38 -11.93 2.09 5.21
N GLY A 39 -10.73 2.33 5.75
CA GLY A 39 -10.36 1.98 7.12
C GLY A 39 -11.16 2.76 8.16
N GLY A 40 -11.43 4.05 7.92
CA GLY A 40 -12.25 4.88 8.78
C GLY A 40 -13.68 4.36 8.91
N LEU A 41 -14.29 4.01 7.77
CA LEU A 41 -15.63 3.39 7.72
C LEU A 41 -15.66 2.03 8.43
N LEU A 42 -14.65 1.18 8.17
CA LEU A 42 -14.53 -0.11 8.84
C LEU A 42 -14.38 0.05 10.36
N GLY A 43 -13.62 1.05 10.80
CA GLY A 43 -13.43 1.34 12.21
C GLY A 43 -14.69 1.87 12.88
N MET A 44 -15.46 2.73 12.22
CA MET A 44 -16.79 3.15 12.68
C MET A 44 -17.74 1.97 12.80
N PHE A 45 -17.80 1.11 11.79
CA PHE A 45 -18.63 -0.10 11.82
C PHE A 45 -18.22 -1.04 12.97
N SER A 46 -16.91 -1.27 13.16
CA SER A 46 -16.41 -2.12 14.23
C SER A 46 -16.70 -1.58 15.63
N ALA A 47 -16.78 -0.26 15.78
CA ALA A 47 -17.10 0.38 17.06
C ALA A 47 -18.57 0.21 17.43
N GLY A 48 -19.47 -0.07 16.47
CA GLY A 48 -20.87 -0.38 16.74
C GLY A 48 -21.09 -1.72 17.45
N TRP A 49 -20.07 -2.58 17.49
CA TRP A 49 -20.11 -3.90 18.11
C TRP A 49 -19.30 -4.00 19.41
N VAL A 50 -18.61 -2.93 19.82
CA VAL A 50 -17.75 -2.92 20.99
C VAL A 50 -18.17 -1.79 21.92
N ASP A 51 -18.49 -2.13 23.17
CA ASP A 51 -18.83 -1.14 24.18
C ASP A 51 -17.64 -0.23 24.49
N ALA A 52 -17.92 1.07 24.62
CA ALA A 52 -16.92 2.03 25.03
C ALA A 52 -16.49 1.76 26.49
N PRO A 53 -15.18 1.82 26.82
CA PRO A 53 -14.71 1.64 28.18
C PRO A 53 -15.27 2.75 29.10
N ALA A 54 -15.54 2.39 30.36
CA ALA A 54 -16.10 3.30 31.36
C ALA A 54 -15.21 4.56 31.51
N GLY A 55 -15.80 5.74 31.32
CA GLY A 55 -15.11 7.03 31.42
C GLY A 55 -14.66 7.62 30.07
N GLU A 56 -14.87 6.94 28.95
CA GLU A 56 -14.65 7.50 27.62
C GLU A 56 -15.98 7.85 26.93
N SER A 57 -16.03 9.01 26.26
CA SER A 57 -17.21 9.35 25.46
C SER A 57 -17.29 8.44 24.23
N ALA A 58 -18.49 8.01 23.86
CA ALA A 58 -18.71 7.15 22.69
C ALA A 58 -18.07 7.74 21.42
N LEU A 59 -18.11 9.07 21.27
CA LEU A 59 -17.47 9.77 20.16
C LEU A 59 -15.94 9.63 20.16
N ALA A 60 -15.29 9.74 21.33
CA ALA A 60 -13.84 9.61 21.44
C ALA A 60 -13.39 8.16 21.20
N PHE A 61 -14.15 7.18 21.70
CA PHE A 61 -13.88 5.77 21.46
C PHE A 61 -13.99 5.40 19.98
N VAL A 62 -15.11 5.76 19.33
CA VAL A 62 -15.34 5.56 17.90
C VAL A 62 -14.27 6.30 17.09
N GLY A 63 -13.93 7.54 17.47
CA GLY A 63 -12.91 8.35 16.82
C GLY A 63 -11.53 7.70 16.86
N LYS A 64 -11.07 7.25 18.04
CA LYS A 64 -9.78 6.55 18.19
C LYS A 64 -9.74 5.25 17.38
N ARG A 65 -10.83 4.48 17.40
CA ARG A 65 -10.92 3.21 16.67
C ARG A 65 -10.95 3.42 15.15
N SER A 66 -11.77 4.37 14.68
CA SER A 66 -11.84 4.77 13.28
C SER A 66 -10.50 5.29 12.78
N LEU A 67 -9.83 6.15 13.55
CA LEU A 67 -8.52 6.69 13.18
C LEU A 67 -7.42 5.63 13.18
N GLY A 68 -7.46 4.67 14.12
CA GLY A 68 -6.56 3.53 14.16
C GLY A 68 -6.68 2.64 12.91
N HIS A 69 -7.91 2.36 12.48
CA HIS A 69 -8.15 1.63 11.23
C HIS A 69 -7.81 2.48 10.00
N ALA A 70 -8.21 3.75 9.95
CA ALA A 70 -7.90 4.64 8.83
C ALA A 70 -6.39 4.74 8.58
N SER A 71 -5.59 4.98 9.62
CA SER A 71 -4.13 5.10 9.49
C SER A 71 -3.45 3.80 9.06
N THR A 72 -3.91 2.66 9.56
CA THR A 72 -3.35 1.34 9.18
C THR A 72 -3.67 0.99 7.73
N PHE A 73 -4.93 1.15 7.30
CA PHE A 73 -5.31 0.92 5.90
C PHE A 73 -4.68 1.94 4.94
N ALA A 74 -4.54 3.21 5.35
CA ALA A 74 -3.81 4.21 4.57
C ALA A 74 -2.34 3.82 4.35
N ALA A 75 -1.66 3.35 5.40
CA ALA A 75 -0.26 2.92 5.30
C ALA A 75 -0.11 1.71 4.38
N VAL A 76 -1.00 0.72 4.48
CA VAL A 76 -0.97 -0.48 3.62
C VAL A 76 -1.25 -0.13 2.16
N ALA A 77 -2.25 0.71 1.91
CA ALA A 77 -2.56 1.17 0.56
C ALA A 77 -1.42 2.01 -0.05
N GLY A 78 -0.76 2.84 0.76
CA GLY A 78 0.45 3.56 0.35
C GLY A 78 1.61 2.62 0.00
N ILE A 79 1.89 1.62 0.85
CA ILE A 79 2.93 0.61 0.60
C ILE A 79 2.63 -0.18 -0.67
N PHE A 80 1.36 -0.54 -0.88
CA PHE A 80 0.91 -1.20 -2.10
C PHE A 80 1.20 -0.34 -3.35
N ALA A 81 0.79 0.93 -3.36
CA ALA A 81 1.00 1.83 -4.48
C ALA A 81 2.48 2.06 -4.80
N VAL A 82 3.31 2.24 -3.76
CA VAL A 82 4.76 2.37 -3.93
C VAL A 82 5.38 1.07 -4.46
N SER A 83 4.96 -0.08 -3.95
CA SER A 83 5.48 -1.37 -4.40
C SER A 83 5.06 -1.67 -5.84
N GLU A 84 3.80 -1.41 -6.20
CA GLU A 84 3.27 -1.63 -7.55
C GLU A 84 3.97 -0.76 -8.58
N THR A 85 4.19 0.52 -8.29
CA THR A 85 4.90 1.46 -9.19
C THR A 85 6.37 1.05 -9.39
N LEU A 86 7.11 0.74 -8.30
CA LEU A 86 8.49 0.28 -8.39
C LEU A 86 8.62 -1.04 -9.16
N LEU A 87 7.73 -1.97 -8.89
CA LEU A 87 7.72 -3.26 -9.55
C LEU A 87 7.32 -3.12 -11.03
N THR A 88 6.40 -2.21 -11.35
CA THR A 88 5.98 -1.93 -12.73
C THR A 88 7.10 -1.29 -13.54
N GLU A 89 7.88 -0.37 -12.95
CA GLU A 89 9.08 0.16 -13.61
C GLU A 89 10.14 -0.91 -13.88
N GLN A 90 10.31 -1.87 -12.98
CA GLN A 90 11.36 -2.90 -13.10
C GLN A 90 11.00 -4.03 -14.07
N ARG A 91 9.74 -4.46 -14.14
CA ARG A 91 9.31 -5.68 -14.85
C ARG A 91 8.14 -5.50 -15.82
N GLY A 92 7.58 -4.30 -15.92
CA GLY A 92 6.33 -4.06 -16.66
C GLY A 92 5.08 -4.40 -15.83
N HIS A 93 3.94 -3.92 -16.29
CA HIS A 93 2.67 -4.10 -15.58
C HIS A 93 2.16 -5.54 -15.75
N SER A 94 1.94 -6.25 -14.64
CA SER A 94 1.36 -7.59 -14.66
C SER A 94 0.59 -7.88 -13.37
N VAL A 95 -0.42 -8.74 -13.45
CA VAL A 95 -1.23 -9.17 -12.29
C VAL A 95 -0.37 -9.80 -11.21
N VAL A 96 0.68 -10.54 -11.59
CA VAL A 96 1.64 -11.16 -10.67
C VAL A 96 2.43 -10.10 -9.89
N ASN A 97 2.72 -8.95 -10.51
CA ASN A 97 3.38 -7.83 -9.86
C ASN A 97 2.49 -7.18 -8.80
N SER A 98 1.21 -7.00 -9.12
CA SER A 98 0.22 -6.49 -8.18
C SER A 98 -0.04 -7.48 -7.03
N MET A 99 -0.06 -8.79 -7.31
CA MET A 99 -0.11 -9.82 -6.27
C MET A 99 1.11 -9.75 -5.33
N ALA A 100 2.32 -9.60 -5.88
CA ALA A 100 3.53 -9.48 -5.08
C ALA A 100 3.54 -8.18 -4.26
N ALA A 101 3.14 -7.05 -4.86
CA ALA A 101 3.02 -5.77 -4.18
C ALA A 101 2.07 -5.83 -2.98
N GLY A 102 0.91 -6.47 -3.11
CA GLY A 102 0.00 -6.55 -1.97
C GLY A 102 0.29 -7.70 -1.02
N CYS A 103 0.98 -8.78 -1.43
CA CYS A 103 1.59 -9.68 -0.47
C CYS A 103 2.60 -8.93 0.43
N LEU A 104 3.44 -8.07 -0.15
CA LEU A 104 4.37 -7.22 0.60
C LEU A 104 3.60 -6.26 1.52
N ALA A 105 2.62 -5.54 1.00
CA ALA A 105 1.82 -4.61 1.81
C ALA A 105 1.09 -5.32 2.98
N GLY A 106 0.51 -6.50 2.72
CA GLY A 106 -0.17 -7.32 3.74
C GLY A 106 0.80 -7.92 4.76
N SER A 107 2.01 -8.30 4.35
CA SER A 107 3.05 -8.77 5.27
C SER A 107 3.50 -7.67 6.23
N VAL A 108 3.62 -6.43 5.75
CA VAL A 108 3.98 -5.28 6.59
C VAL A 108 2.87 -4.97 7.59
N LEU A 109 1.60 -5.13 7.21
CA LEU A 109 0.47 -4.94 8.12
C LEU A 109 0.54 -5.93 9.31
N GLY A 110 0.69 -7.21 9.03
CA GLY A 110 0.77 -8.23 10.09
C GLY A 110 2.07 -8.15 10.91
N ALA A 111 3.16 -7.67 10.31
CA ALA A 111 4.40 -7.38 11.01
C ALA A 111 4.23 -6.23 12.03
N ARG A 112 3.44 -5.20 11.70
CA ARG A 112 3.10 -4.13 12.66
C ARG A 112 2.29 -4.63 13.85
N GLU A 113 1.52 -5.69 13.68
CA GLU A 113 0.79 -6.36 14.78
C GLU A 113 1.67 -7.36 15.57
N GLY A 114 2.94 -7.50 15.22
CA GLY A 114 3.90 -8.33 15.96
C GLY A 114 3.71 -9.84 15.80
N SER A 115 2.94 -10.29 14.78
CA SER A 115 2.67 -11.71 14.57
C SER A 115 3.04 -12.15 13.15
N ALA A 116 4.00 -13.08 13.06
CA ALA A 116 4.40 -13.68 11.79
C ALA A 116 3.23 -14.43 11.11
N MET A 117 2.32 -15.00 11.89
CA MET A 117 1.12 -15.67 11.36
C MET A 117 0.16 -14.66 10.72
N LYS A 118 -0.04 -13.50 11.34
CA LYS A 118 -0.82 -12.41 10.75
C LYS A 118 -0.14 -11.80 9.53
N ALA A 119 1.19 -11.74 9.50
CA ALA A 119 1.94 -11.29 8.33
C ALA A 119 1.78 -12.27 7.16
N GLY A 120 1.87 -13.58 7.43
CA GLY A 120 1.62 -14.61 6.42
C GLY A 120 0.19 -14.57 5.89
N PHE A 121 -0.79 -14.49 6.79
CA PHE A 121 -2.20 -14.37 6.42
C PHE A 121 -2.47 -13.10 5.62
N GLY A 122 -1.92 -11.95 6.05
CA GLY A 122 -2.02 -10.69 5.36
C GLY A 122 -1.42 -10.75 3.96
N CYS A 123 -0.25 -11.37 3.79
CA CYS A 123 0.34 -11.57 2.47
C CYS A 123 -0.56 -12.39 1.55
N VAL A 124 -1.06 -13.55 2.03
CA VAL A 124 -1.88 -14.45 1.23
C VAL A 124 -3.20 -13.78 0.85
N VAL A 125 -3.90 -13.17 1.81
CA VAL A 125 -5.20 -12.53 1.57
C VAL A 125 -5.06 -11.34 0.64
N PHE A 126 -4.11 -10.43 0.89
CA PHE A 126 -3.95 -9.28 -0.01
C PHE A 126 -3.50 -9.75 -1.38
N GLY A 127 -2.45 -10.58 -1.49
CA GLY A 127 -1.99 -11.10 -2.77
C GLY A 127 -3.11 -11.80 -3.56
N ALA A 128 -3.95 -12.60 -2.90
CA ALA A 128 -5.10 -13.23 -3.52
C ALA A 128 -6.15 -12.22 -4.00
N ILE A 129 -6.45 -11.17 -3.23
CA ILE A 129 -7.41 -10.13 -3.64
C ILE A 129 -6.92 -9.39 -4.89
N GLN A 130 -5.64 -9.03 -5.00
CA GLN A 130 -5.15 -8.40 -6.24
C GLN A 130 -5.09 -9.40 -7.39
N GLY A 131 -4.86 -10.67 -7.09
CA GLY A 131 -4.93 -11.75 -8.06
C GLY A 131 -6.31 -11.93 -8.66
N ILE A 132 -7.32 -12.01 -7.80
CA ILE A 132 -8.73 -12.14 -8.18
C ILE A 132 -9.20 -10.85 -8.87
N GLY A 133 -8.83 -9.67 -8.37
CA GLY A 133 -9.15 -8.40 -8.99
C GLY A 133 -8.56 -8.27 -10.41
N GLY A 134 -7.31 -8.71 -10.60
CA GLY A 134 -6.67 -8.74 -11.92
C GLY A 134 -7.26 -9.79 -12.87
N ALA A 135 -7.63 -10.96 -12.36
CA ALA A 135 -8.27 -12.02 -13.15
C ALA A 135 -9.73 -11.72 -13.50
N GLY A 136 -10.45 -11.03 -12.61
CA GLY A 136 -11.84 -10.64 -12.81
C GLY A 136 -12.01 -9.56 -13.89
N LEU A 137 -11.07 -8.61 -13.98
CA LEU A 137 -11.02 -7.64 -15.08
C LEU A 137 -10.68 -8.28 -16.43
N TRP A 138 -9.83 -9.32 -16.44
CA TRP A 138 -9.52 -10.10 -17.65
C TRP A 138 -10.71 -10.93 -18.16
N SER A 139 -11.66 -11.27 -17.29
CA SER A 139 -12.85 -12.04 -17.65
C SER A 139 -14.00 -11.19 -18.21
N TYR A 140 -13.88 -9.85 -18.15
CA TYR A 140 -14.89 -8.90 -18.64
C TYR A 140 -14.60 -8.36 -20.05
N ASP A 141 -13.42 -8.65 -20.61
CA ASP A 141 -12.99 -8.22 -21.96
C ASP A 141 -13.17 -9.34 -23.03
N HIS A 142 -13.86 -10.43 -22.68
CA HIS A 142 -14.25 -11.53 -23.56
C HIS A 142 -15.75 -11.83 -23.42
#